data_AF-A0AAU4YEX0-F1
#
_entry.id   AF-A0AAU4YEX0-F1
#
_cell.length_a   1.000
_cell.length_b   1.000
_cell.length_c   1.000
_cell.angle_alpha   90.00
_cell.angle_beta   90.00
_cell.angle_gamma   90.00
#
_symmetry.space_group_name_H-M   'P 1'
#
loop_
_entity.id
_entity.type
_entity.pdbx_description
1 polymer ?
#
loop_
_entity_poly.entity_id
_entity_poly.type
_entity_poly.pdbx_seq_one_letter_code
_entity_poly.pdbx_strand_id
1 'polypeptide(L)'
;MSDIATLFANGWGRLFAADHQEVLSAACDGKPLEVRRVGTVAHGARTLYAVWFTDYTTGSIDLRLDHNGTTSEAAFSLGDIGDRTCAETRP
;
A
#
# COMPACT_ATOMS: atom_id res chain seq x y z
N MET A 1 24.50 18.33 -2.15
CA MET A 1 23.12 18.31 -1.63
C MET A 1 22.84 16.89 -1.21
N SER A 2 22.26 16.69 -0.01
CA SER A 2 21.79 15.36 0.37
C SER A 2 20.42 15.18 -0.29
N ASP A 3 20.31 14.26 -1.24
CA ASP A 3 19.06 13.95 -1.97
C ASP A 3 18.10 13.09 -1.11
N ILE A 4 18.21 13.21 0.22
CA ILE A 4 17.42 12.43 1.16
C ILE A 4 16.15 13.21 1.49
N ALA A 5 15.03 12.78 0.88
CA ALA A 5 13.70 13.18 1.32
C ALA A 5 13.27 12.30 2.50
N THR A 6 13.12 12.90 3.68
CA THR A 6 12.52 12.24 4.85
C THR A 6 11.02 12.48 4.84
N LEU A 7 10.25 11.41 4.63
CA LEU A 7 8.78 11.45 4.71
C LEU A 7 8.40 11.26 6.19
N PHE A 8 8.21 12.37 6.89
CA PHE A 8 7.61 12.35 8.23
C PHE A 8 6.12 12.05 8.09
N ALA A 9 5.76 10.81 8.36
CA ALA A 9 4.39 10.49 8.69
C ALA A 9 4.32 10.28 10.20
N ASN A 10 3.34 10.93 10.83
CA ASN A 10 3.01 10.60 12.20
C ASN A 10 2.38 9.19 12.17
N GLY A 11 3.08 8.19 12.69
CA GLY A 11 2.60 6.80 12.77
C GLY A 11 3.41 5.79 11.96
N TRP A 12 2.73 4.81 11.37
CA TRP A 12 3.30 3.62 10.74
C TRP A 12 3.13 3.63 9.22
N GLY A 13 4.22 3.44 8.47
CA GLY A 13 4.18 3.35 7.02
C GLY A 13 4.35 1.91 6.54
N ARG A 14 3.60 1.52 5.51
CA ARG A 14 3.82 0.26 4.78
C ARG A 14 4.25 0.58 3.36
N LEU A 15 5.43 0.07 2.99
CA LEU A 15 5.92 0.07 1.62
C LEU A 15 5.56 -1.24 0.94
N PHE A 16 5.05 -1.17 -0.29
CA PHE A 16 4.74 -2.34 -1.12
C PHE A 16 5.01 -2.03 -2.59
N ALA A 17 5.03 -3.08 -3.43
CA ALA A 17 5.32 -2.97 -4.85
C ALA A 17 4.22 -3.63 -5.68
N ALA A 18 3.93 -3.06 -6.85
CA ALA A 18 3.11 -3.70 -7.88
C ALA A 18 3.99 -4.01 -9.10
N ASP A 19 3.96 -5.27 -9.55
CA ASP A 19 4.80 -5.77 -10.64
C ASP A 19 4.09 -5.52 -11.98
N HIS A 20 4.65 -4.65 -12.83
CA HIS A 20 4.06 -4.25 -14.11
C HIS A 20 2.62 -3.72 -14.04
N GLN A 21 2.20 -3.24 -12.86
CA GLN A 21 0.85 -2.74 -12.60
C GLN A 21 0.91 -1.38 -11.91
N GLU A 22 -0.15 -0.58 -12.06
CA GLU A 22 -0.34 0.66 -11.33
C GLU A 22 -1.46 0.51 -10.28
N VAL A 23 -1.25 1.04 -9.08
CA VAL A 23 -2.28 1.06 -8.03
C VAL A 23 -3.23 2.24 -8.29
N LEU A 24 -4.51 1.94 -8.50
CA LEU A 24 -5.56 2.94 -8.69
C LEU A 24 -6.14 3.43 -7.36
N SER A 25 -6.35 2.51 -6.42
CA SER A 25 -6.86 2.82 -5.08
C SER A 25 -6.50 1.72 -4.08
N ALA A 26 -6.43 2.09 -2.81
CA ALA A 26 -6.34 1.14 -1.70
C ALA A 26 -7.46 1.42 -0.68
N ALA A 27 -7.92 0.39 0.01
CA ALA A 27 -8.91 0.51 1.07
C ALA A 27 -8.56 -0.40 2.27
N CYS A 28 -8.99 0.06 3.44
CA CYS A 28 -8.89 -0.61 4.73
C CYS A 28 -10.30 -0.60 5.33
N ASP A 29 -10.94 -1.76 5.48
CA ASP A 29 -12.33 -1.91 5.95
C ASP A 29 -13.32 -1.11 5.09
N GLY A 30 -13.12 -1.16 3.76
CA GLY A 30 -13.87 -0.35 2.80
C GLY A 30 -13.61 1.16 2.87
N LYS A 31 -12.77 1.65 3.78
CA LYS A 31 -12.38 3.06 3.87
C LYS A 31 -11.18 3.34 2.98
N PRO A 32 -11.23 4.36 2.09
CA PRO A 32 -10.12 4.70 1.23
C PRO A 32 -8.85 5.05 2.02
N LEU A 33 -7.72 4.54 1.55
CA LEU A 33 -6.38 4.92 2.01
C LEU A 33 -5.72 5.84 0.99
N GLU A 34 -4.96 6.83 1.49
CA GLU A 34 -4.07 7.60 0.64
C GLU A 34 -2.87 6.73 0.23
N VAL A 35 -2.74 6.49 -1.08
CA VAL A 35 -1.60 5.76 -1.66
C VAL A 35 -0.67 6.77 -2.32
N ARG A 36 0.59 6.76 -1.94
CA ARG A 36 1.62 7.60 -2.59
C ARG A 36 2.59 6.72 -3.36
N ARG A 37 2.73 7.02 -4.66
CA ARG A 37 3.79 6.47 -5.49
C ARG A 37 5.13 7.04 -5.03
N VAL A 38 6.07 6.18 -4.64
CA VAL A 38 7.37 6.61 -4.13
C VAL A 38 8.49 6.47 -5.16
N GLY A 39 8.31 5.63 -6.18
CA GLY A 39 9.29 5.46 -7.24
C GLY A 39 9.14 4.13 -7.97
N THR A 40 10.17 3.76 -8.71
CA THR A 40 10.26 2.45 -9.38
C THR A 40 11.55 1.74 -8.98
N VAL A 41 11.48 0.41 -8.93
CA VAL A 41 12.64 -0.47 -8.67
C VAL A 41 12.69 -1.59 -9.71
N ALA A 42 13.73 -2.43 -9.62
CA ALA A 42 13.97 -3.53 -10.56
C ALA A 42 13.94 -3.06 -12.03
N HIS A 43 14.71 -2.01 -12.33
CA HIS A 43 14.80 -1.40 -13.67
C HIS A 43 13.45 -0.95 -14.26
N GLY A 44 12.51 -0.54 -13.39
CA GLY A 44 11.19 -0.08 -13.83
C GLY A 44 10.13 -1.18 -13.88
N ALA A 45 10.48 -2.44 -13.61
CA ALA A 45 9.51 -3.53 -13.58
C ALA A 45 8.52 -3.44 -12.40
N ARG A 46 8.89 -2.72 -11.33
CA ARG A 46 8.07 -2.59 -10.12
C ARG A 46 7.86 -1.14 -9.76
N THR A 47 6.61 -0.74 -9.59
CA THR A 47 6.28 0.56 -9.01
C THR A 47 6.12 0.39 -7.50
N LEU A 48 6.84 1.21 -6.73
CA LEU A 48 6.75 1.24 -5.27
C LEU A 48 5.69 2.24 -4.82
N TYR A 49 4.91 1.84 -3.83
CA TYR A 49 3.87 2.62 -3.19
C TYR A 49 4.00 2.58 -1.67
N ALA A 50 3.51 3.62 -1.03
CA ALA A 50 3.40 3.70 0.41
C ALA A 50 1.97 4.10 0.83
N VAL A 51 1.52 3.49 1.92
CA VAL A 51 0.34 3.88 2.70
C VAL A 51 0.77 4.14 4.14
N TRP A 52 0.06 5.04 4.82
CA TRP A 52 0.35 5.41 6.20
C TRP A 52 -0.87 5.25 7.10
N PHE A 53 -0.59 4.88 8.34
CA PHE A 53 -1.56 4.69 9.41
C PHE A 53 -1.11 5.49 10.62
N THR A 54 -2.05 6.07 11.36
CA THR A 54 -1.75 6.73 12.64
C THR A 54 -1.33 5.73 13.71
N ASP A 55 -1.93 4.53 13.67
CA ASP A 55 -1.76 3.46 14.65
C ASP A 55 -1.17 2.21 13.99
N TYR A 56 -0.61 1.30 14.80
CA TYR A 56 -0.06 0.05 14.29
C TYR A 56 -1.21 -0.87 13.82
N THR A 57 -1.40 -0.95 12.50
CA THR A 57 -2.59 -1.56 11.89
C THR A 57 -2.30 -2.94 11.28
N THR A 58 -3.17 -3.92 11.52
CA THR A 58 -3.16 -5.31 11.02
C THR A 58 -4.29 -5.58 10.03
N GLY A 59 -4.40 -6.82 9.55
CA GLY A 59 -5.43 -7.26 8.63
C GLY A 59 -5.02 -7.09 7.18
N SER A 60 -6.00 -6.98 6.28
CA SER A 60 -5.75 -6.89 4.84
C SER A 60 -6.05 -5.49 4.29
N ILE A 61 -5.23 -5.06 3.34
CA ILE A 61 -5.52 -3.91 2.48
C ILE A 61 -6.01 -4.43 1.15
N ASP A 62 -7.17 -3.96 0.72
CA ASP A 62 -7.72 -4.22 -0.59
C ASP A 62 -7.17 -3.19 -1.59
N LEU A 63 -6.76 -3.66 -2.76
CA LEU A 63 -6.19 -2.88 -3.84
C LEU A 63 -7.01 -3.03 -5.11
N ARG A 64 -7.16 -1.92 -5.81
CA ARG A 64 -7.57 -1.90 -7.22
C ARG A 64 -6.36 -1.57 -8.08
N LEU A 65 -6.04 -2.43 -9.03
CA LEU A 65 -4.86 -2.36 -9.86
C LEU A 65 -5.25 -2.18 -11.32
N ASP A 66 -4.46 -1.41 -12.08
CA ASP A 66 -4.52 -1.34 -13.53
C ASP A 66 -3.31 -2.04 -14.16
N HIS A 67 -3.57 -2.85 -15.17
CA HIS A 67 -2.57 -3.37 -16.06
C HIS A 67 -2.98 -3.08 -17.51
N ASN A 68 -2.39 -2.03 -18.09
CA ASN A 68 -2.63 -1.64 -19.49
C ASN A 68 -4.12 -1.48 -19.81
N GLY A 69 -4.88 -0.82 -18.94
CA GLY A 69 -6.33 -0.58 -19.10
C GLY A 69 -7.22 -1.74 -18.63
N THR A 70 -6.65 -2.85 -18.15
CA THR A 70 -7.40 -3.92 -17.49
C THR A 70 -7.34 -3.73 -15.98
N THR A 71 -8.50 -3.51 -15.35
CA THR A 71 -8.61 -3.42 -13.90
C THR A 71 -8.68 -4.81 -13.26
N SER A 72 -8.01 -5.00 -12.13
CA SER A 72 -8.13 -6.16 -11.25
C SER A 72 -8.17 -5.75 -9.77
N GLU A 73 -8.63 -6.67 -8.92
CA GLU A 73 -8.64 -6.52 -7.47
C GLU A 73 -7.62 -7.49 -6.85
N ALA A 74 -6.93 -7.04 -5.80
CA ALA A 74 -5.98 -7.83 -5.04
C ALA A 74 -6.02 -7.41 -3.57
N ALA A 75 -5.45 -8.21 -2.68
CA ALA A 75 -5.28 -7.83 -1.29
C ALA A 75 -3.91 -8.27 -0.76
N PHE A 76 -3.37 -7.53 0.21
CA PHE A 76 -2.18 -7.96 0.95
C PHE A 76 -2.35 -7.78 2.46
N SER A 77 -1.74 -8.68 3.22
CA SER A 77 -1.77 -8.65 4.68
C SER A 77 -0.71 -7.68 5.24
N LEU A 78 -1.13 -6.89 6.23
CA LEU A 78 -0.26 -6.03 7.04
C LEU A 78 0.48 -6.81 8.14
N GLY A 79 0.08 -8.06 8.39
CA GLY A 79 0.57 -8.90 9.49
C GLY A 79 -0.51 -9.11 10.56
N ASP A 80 -0.21 -9.99 11.53
CA ASP A 80 -1.20 -10.51 12.48
C ASP A 80 -1.15 -9.85 13.86
N ILE A 81 -0.18 -8.97 14.11
CA ILE A 81 0.03 -8.30 15.41
C ILE A 81 -0.08 -6.79 15.25
N GLY A 82 -0.99 -6.16 15.99
CA GLY A 82 -1.15 -4.71 16.07
C GLY A 82 -2.40 -4.27 16.81
N ASP A 83 -2.56 -2.96 16.97
CA ASP A 83 -3.51 -2.34 17.88
C ASP A 83 -4.89 -2.13 17.25
N ARG A 84 -4.96 -2.15 15.91
CA ARG A 84 -6.18 -2.01 15.11
C ARG A 84 -6.14 -2.91 13.88
N THR A 85 -7.30 -3.26 13.33
CA THR A 85 -7.42 -4.18 12.18
C THR A 85 -8.20 -3.52 11.04
N CYS A 86 -7.69 -3.66 9.80
CA CYS A 86 -8.33 -3.22 8.55
C CYS A 86 -9.46 -4.13 8.05
N ALA A 87 -9.59 -5.34 8.57
CA ALA A 87 -10.71 -6.29 8.45
C ALA A 87 -10.21 -7.66 8.95
N GLU A 88 -11.09 -8.52 9.46
CA GLU A 88 -10.75 -9.93 9.65
C GLU A 88 -10.34 -10.53 8.30
N THR A 89 -9.21 -11.25 8.27
CA THR A 89 -8.71 -11.93 7.09
C THR A 89 -9.82 -12.80 6.50
N ARG A 90 -10.34 -12.46 5.32
CA ARG A 90 -11.36 -13.30 4.68
C ARG A 90 -10.71 -14.63 4.27
N PRO A 91 -11.30 -15.79 4.65
CA PRO A 91 -10.71 -17.12 4.45
C PRO A 91 -10.57 -17.51 2.98
#